data_AF-A0A3M3U3C9-F1
#
_entry.id   AF-A0A3M3U3C9-F1
#
_cell.length_a   1.000
_cell.length_b   1.000
_cell.length_c   1.000
_cell.angle_alpha   90.00
_cell.angle_beta   90.00
_cell.angle_gamma   90.00
#
_symmetry.space_group_name_H-M   'P 1'
#
loop_
_entity.id
_entity.type
_entity.pdbx_description
1 polymer ?
#
loop_
_entity_poly.entity_id
_entity_poly.type
_entity_poly.pdbx_seq_one_letter_code
_entity_poly.pdbx_strand_id
1 'polypeptide(L)' 'MVGRTDLFAERMISVQGFKEGLDGEYLTDSVEQVFTQAGWSTTAECNGGKSGKAKAKGKKKKEKKPVKVVQL' A
#
# COMPACT_ATOMS: atom_id res chain seq x y z
N MET A 1 18.20 -9.93 -12.05
CA MET A 1 16.94 -10.21 -12.76
C MET A 1 16.06 -9.00 -12.57
N VAL A 2 15.89 -8.21 -13.62
CA VAL A 2 14.96 -7.07 -13.70
C VAL A 2 14.31 -7.17 -15.08
N GLY A 3 13.00 -7.00 -15.13
CA GLY A 3 12.12 -7.56 -16.16
C GLY A 3 11.33 -8.74 -15.59
N ARG A 4 10.02 -8.54 -15.36
CA ARG A 4 9.07 -9.55 -14.88
C ARG A 4 7.85 -9.56 -15.78
N THR A 5 7.44 -10.76 -16.20
CA THR A 5 6.28 -10.98 -17.07
C THR A 5 5.08 -11.55 -16.33
N ASP A 6 5.20 -11.79 -15.02
CA ASP A 6 4.15 -12.33 -14.16
C ASP A 6 3.32 -11.24 -13.45
N LEU A 7 3.63 -9.97 -13.70
CA LEU A 7 2.89 -8.81 -13.21
C LEU A 7 1.98 -8.24 -14.29
N PHE A 8 0.72 -8.02 -13.92
CA PHE A 8 -0.33 -7.44 -14.77
C PHE A 8 -1.18 -6.50 -13.92
N ALA A 9 -1.90 -5.58 -14.57
CA ALA A 9 -2.97 -4.85 -13.92
C ALA A 9 -4.00 -5.83 -13.31
N GLU A 10 -4.67 -5.40 -12.25
CA GLU A 10 -5.67 -6.16 -11.49
C GLU A 10 -5.15 -7.38 -10.74
N ARG A 11 -3.82 -7.61 -10.74
CA ARG A 11 -3.21 -8.67 -9.93
C ARG A 11 -2.98 -8.19 -8.50
N MET A 12 -3.35 -9.03 -7.53
CA MET A 12 -3.00 -8.81 -6.13
C MET A 12 -1.56 -9.25 -5.87
N ILE A 13 -0.78 -8.40 -5.20
CA ILE A 13 0.60 -8.69 -4.79
C ILE A 13 0.73 -8.57 -3.27
N SER A 14 1.51 -9.46 -2.67
CA SER A 14 1.88 -9.37 -1.25
C SER A 14 3.22 -8.64 -1.13
N VAL A 15 3.21 -7.52 -0.43
CA VAL A 15 4.38 -6.68 -0.14
C VAL A 15 4.79 -6.95 1.30
N GLN A 16 6.04 -7.38 1.52
CA GLN A 16 6.55 -7.84 2.82
C GLN A 16 7.98 -7.33 3.04
N GLY A 17 8.37 -7.17 4.31
CA GLY A 17 9.74 -6.77 4.69
C GLY A 17 9.96 -5.25 4.70
N PHE A 18 8.90 -4.46 4.69
CA PHE A 18 8.94 -3.01 4.84
C PHE A 18 8.68 -2.59 6.30
N LYS A 19 8.65 -1.27 6.53
CA LYS A 19 8.32 -0.73 7.86
C LYS A 19 6.91 -1.15 8.29
N GLU A 20 6.72 -1.24 9.60
CA GLU A 20 5.41 -1.56 10.17
C GLU A 20 4.28 -0.70 9.57
N GLY A 21 3.22 -1.38 9.14
CA GLY A 21 2.05 -0.73 8.54
C GLY A 21 2.15 -0.47 7.03
N LEU A 22 3.24 -0.86 6.38
CA LEU A 22 3.36 -0.89 4.90
C LEU A 22 3.26 -2.30 4.31
N ASP A 23 3.57 -3.32 5.10
CA ASP A 23 3.37 -4.70 4.67
C ASP A 23 1.88 -5.03 4.50
N GLY A 24 1.54 -5.71 3.42
CA GLY A 24 0.14 -6.05 3.10
C GLY A 24 -0.09 -6.44 1.65
N GLU A 25 -1.37 -6.55 1.30
CA GLU A 25 -1.81 -6.82 -0.06
C GLU A 25 -2.11 -5.52 -0.80
N TYR A 26 -1.64 -5.45 -2.04
CA TYR A 26 -1.82 -4.31 -2.93
C TYR A 26 -2.36 -4.78 -4.27
N LEU A 27 -3.27 -4.00 -4.86
CA LEU A 27 -3.76 -4.22 -6.21
C LEU A 27 -2.85 -3.48 -7.19
N THR A 28 -2.27 -4.19 -8.15
CA THR A 28 -1.53 -3.55 -9.24
C THR A 28 -2.49 -2.82 -10.17
N ASP A 29 -2.28 -1.52 -10.37
CA ASP A 29 -3.11 -0.64 -11.19
C ASP A 29 -2.54 -0.51 -12.61
N SER A 30 -1.24 -0.26 -12.70
CA SER A 30 -0.50 -0.20 -13.97
C SER A 30 0.79 -1.01 -13.88
N VAL A 31 1.25 -1.52 -15.03
CA VAL A 31 2.56 -2.15 -15.17
C VAL A 31 3.24 -1.57 -16.40
N GLU A 32 4.43 -1.03 -16.22
CA GLU A 32 5.29 -0.53 -17.29
C GLU A 32 6.48 -1.47 -17.46
N GLN A 33 6.73 -1.90 -18.71
CA GLN A 33 7.87 -2.71 -19.09
C GLN A 33 8.72 -1.94 -20.11
N VAL A 34 9.95 -1.58 -19.74
CA VAL A 34 10.85 -0.80 -20.59
C VAL A 34 12.10 -1.62 -20.89
N PHE A 35 12.53 -1.63 -22.15
CA PHE A 35 13.79 -2.23 -22.56
C PHE A 35 14.78 -1.14 -22.97
N THR A 36 15.94 -1.15 -22.31
CA THR A 36 17.04 -0.20 -22.57
C THR A 36 18.34 -0.97 -22.79
N GLN A 37 19.43 -0.28 -23.09
CA GLN A 37 20.77 -0.90 -23.16
C GLN A 37 21.19 -1.56 -21.82
N ALA A 38 20.61 -1.14 -20.69
CA ALA A 38 20.82 -1.76 -19.38
C ALA A 38 19.96 -3.01 -19.12
N GLY A 39 19.09 -3.38 -20.07
CA GLY A 39 18.17 -4.51 -19.96
C GLY A 39 16.72 -4.09 -19.75
N TRP A 40 15.91 -5.02 -19.23
CA TRP A 40 14.49 -4.82 -18.93
C TRP A 40 14.27 -4.21 -17.54
N SER A 41 13.34 -3.27 -17.42
CA SER A 41 12.79 -2.81 -16.15
C SER A 41 11.28 -3.03 -16.12
N THR A 42 10.75 -3.39 -14.95
CA THR A 42 9.32 -3.54 -14.73
C THR A 42 8.91 -2.70 -13.53
N THR A 43 8.10 -1.68 -13.78
CA THR A 43 7.54 -0.78 -12.76
C THR A 43 6.07 -1.14 -12.59
N ALA A 44 5.65 -1.40 -11.35
CA ALA A 44 4.26 -1.68 -11.04
C ALA A 44 3.73 -0.58 -10.11
N GLU A 45 2.78 0.20 -10.58
CA GLU A 45 2.05 1.13 -9.71
C GLU A 45 0.93 0.38 -9.02
N CYS A 46 0.80 0.58 -7.71
CA CYS A 46 -0.10 -0.21 -6.90
C CYS A 46 -1.00 0.68 -6.05
N ASN A 47 -2.26 0.29 -5.96
CA ASN A 47 -3.21 0.87 -5.03
C ASN A 47 -3.23 0.01 -3.75
N GLY A 48 -3.16 0.66 -2.59
CA GLY A 48 -3.33 -0.01 -1.30
C GLY A 48 -4.75 -0.55 -1.05
N GLY A 49 -5.68 -0.40 -2.00
CA GLY A 49 -7.07 -0.78 -1.84
C GLY A 49 -7.74 -0.07 -0.65
N LYS A 50 -8.94 -0.52 -0.28
CA LYS A 50 -9.62 -0.06 0.96
C LYS A 50 -8.92 -0.54 2.23
N SER A 51 -8.04 -1.55 2.16
CA SER A 51 -7.46 -2.23 3.34
C SER A 51 -6.02 -1.83 3.66
N GLY A 52 -5.16 -1.59 2.67
CA GLY A 52 -3.73 -1.24 2.86
C GLY A 52 -3.53 0.17 3.44
N LYS A 53 -4.30 1.16 2.99
CA LYS A 53 -4.33 2.49 3.65
C LYS A 53 -5.05 2.48 5.01
N ALA A 54 -5.99 1.55 5.21
CA ALA A 54 -6.75 1.44 6.47
C ALA A 54 -5.96 0.74 7.59
N LYS A 55 -5.01 -0.14 7.24
CA LYS A 55 -4.12 -0.82 8.20
C LYS A 55 -2.82 -0.07 8.47
N ALA A 56 -2.45 0.91 7.65
CA ALA A 56 -1.41 1.86 8.00
C ALA A 56 -1.81 2.51 9.34
N LYS A 57 -1.04 2.24 10.41
CA LYS A 57 -1.33 2.69 11.77
C LYS A 57 -1.34 4.22 11.82
N GLY A 58 -2.47 4.83 11.45
CA GLY A 58 -2.77 6.23 11.70
C GLY A 58 -2.75 6.48 13.20
N LYS A 59 -2.41 7.72 13.59
CA LYS A 59 -2.33 8.17 15.00
C LYS A 59 -3.50 7.60 15.81
N LYS A 60 -3.19 6.91 16.93
CA LYS A 60 -4.17 6.36 17.88
C LYS A 60 -5.31 7.36 18.08
N LYS A 61 -6.54 6.91 17.86
CA LYS A 61 -7.76 7.70 18.11
C LYS A 61 -7.72 8.13 19.58
N LYS A 62 -7.58 9.45 19.83
CA LYS A 62 -7.63 9.99 21.19
C LYS A 62 -8.95 9.55 21.82
N GLU A 63 -8.89 8.86 22.95
CA GLU A 63 -10.07 8.50 23.72
C GLU A 63 -10.87 9.77 24.01
N LYS A 64 -12.18 9.72 23.70
CA LYS A 64 -13.10 10.81 24.00
C LYS A 64 -13.23 10.88 25.52
N LYS A 65 -12.54 11.82 26.15
CA LYS A 65 -12.72 12.12 27.58
C LYS A 65 -14.22 12.43 27.81
N PRO A 66 -14.86 11.85 28.82
CA PRO A 66 -16.26 12.12 29.11
C PRO A 66 -16.44 13.62 29.41
N VAL A 67 -17.42 14.23 28.74
CA VAL A 67 -17.77 15.64 28.94
C VAL A 67 -18.39 15.81 30.32
N LYS A 68 -17.84 16.74 31.12
CA LYS A 68 -18.35 17.10 32.44
C LYS A 68 -19.55 18.03 32.24
N VAL A 69 -20.75 17.58 32.59
CA VAL A 69 -21.95 18.42 32.61
C VAL A 69 -21.86 19.35 33.83
N VAL A 70 -21.93 20.66 33.61
CA VAL A 70 -22.05 21.67 34.67
C VAL A 70 -23.52 22.09 34.70
N GLN A 71 -24.20 21.87 35.83
CA GLN A 71 -25.52 22.42 36.09
C GLN A 71 -25.36 23.87 36.56
N LEU A 72 -26.08 24.78 35.91
CA LEU A 72 -26.16 26.21 36.23
C LEU A 72 -27.08 26.45 37.43
#